data_AF-A0A532CUI1-F1
#
_entry.id   AF-A0A532CUI1-F1
#
_cell.length_a   1.000
_cell.length_b   1.000
_cell.length_c   1.000
_cell.angle_alpha   90.00
_cell.angle_beta   90.00
_cell.angle_gamma   90.00
#
_symmetry.space_group_name_H-M   'P 1'
#
loop_
_entity.id
_entity.type
_entity.pdbx_description
1 polymer ?
#
loop_
_entity_poly.entity_id
_entity_poly.type
_entity_poly.pdbx_seq_one_letter_code
_entity_poly.pdbx_strand_id
1 'polypeptide(L)'
;MKFDLAVTVREKTGKGAARQLRREGKVPGVLYGQGECLLLTIEPDSLVKILKAQAGGAALVSLTLTGAKSKPNRTALLRDFQVDPVEGHVLHADLFEISMDKAIRVKVPLHLTGGVPAGVKEGGILHHNMRELHIECLPGTLPDFIEVDASGLAIAQGGAAYAQTRHNVGMWVIERAAARWSIRLAKRSMAHRGSGRLGSELLELAGTLDWMNITGPPLKGLLREYSLTADDLILIHDDLDLGLGRLRIKQAGGHGGHNGIKSIIDAIGTPQFVRVKVGIGRPAPRQDSADYVLEPFTKEEVEIVSPCLDRAVDALECLIHRGTAVAMNQFNVREKPEEDEGILPG
;
A
#
# COMPACT_ATOMS: atom_id res chain seq x y z
N MET A 1 -10.17 8.28 -25.93
CA MET A 1 -10.11 8.85 -27.31
C MET A 1 -8.66 8.91 -27.78
N LYS A 2 -8.35 8.65 -29.06
CA LYS A 2 -6.97 8.65 -29.59
C LYS A 2 -6.62 10.03 -30.13
N PHE A 3 -5.56 10.66 -29.61
CA PHE A 3 -5.09 11.96 -30.08
C PHE A 3 -4.09 11.79 -31.22
N ASP A 4 -4.20 12.61 -32.27
CA ASP A 4 -3.21 12.64 -33.35
C ASP A 4 -2.19 13.76 -33.10
N LEU A 5 -0.91 13.41 -33.18
CA LEU A 5 0.19 14.34 -32.99
C LEU A 5 1.19 14.22 -34.16
N ALA A 6 1.26 15.28 -34.95
CA ALA A 6 2.26 15.40 -36.01
C ALA A 6 3.61 15.80 -35.38
N VAL A 7 4.65 15.02 -35.69
CA VAL A 7 6.00 15.22 -35.14
C VAL A 7 7.05 15.13 -36.24
N THR A 8 8.07 15.98 -36.18
CA THR A 8 9.16 16.00 -37.16
C THR A 8 10.43 15.41 -36.55
N VAL A 9 11.03 14.42 -37.21
CA VAL A 9 12.29 13.81 -36.76
C VAL A 9 13.45 14.78 -37.02
N ARG A 10 14.35 14.94 -36.04
CA ARG A 10 15.55 15.78 -36.16
C ARG A 10 16.83 14.97 -35.98
N GLU A 11 17.85 15.33 -36.74
CA GLU A 11 19.19 14.72 -36.64
C GLU A 11 20.11 15.47 -35.66
N LYS A 12 19.87 16.77 -35.42
CA LYS A 12 20.70 17.60 -34.53
C LYS A 12 20.43 17.27 -33.06
N THR A 13 21.47 16.81 -32.37
CA THR A 13 21.47 16.42 -30.95
C THR A 13 22.03 17.54 -30.06
N GLY A 14 21.75 17.48 -28.74
CA GLY A 14 22.41 18.32 -27.73
C GLY A 14 21.64 19.55 -27.21
N LYS A 15 22.15 20.13 -26.10
CA LYS A 15 21.51 21.26 -25.37
C LYS A 15 21.34 22.52 -26.22
N GLY A 16 22.24 22.77 -27.17
CA GLY A 16 22.18 23.92 -28.07
C GLY A 16 21.00 23.87 -29.04
N ALA A 17 20.80 22.72 -29.69
CA ALA A 17 19.68 22.51 -30.63
C ALA A 17 18.32 22.57 -29.90
N ALA A 18 18.23 22.05 -28.68
CA ALA A 18 17.01 22.17 -27.86
C ALA A 18 16.70 23.63 -27.47
N ARG A 19 17.72 24.45 -27.16
CA ARG A 19 17.53 25.88 -26.87
C ARG A 19 17.08 26.67 -28.09
N GLN A 20 17.61 26.34 -29.27
CA GLN A 20 17.20 26.98 -30.52
C GLN A 20 15.73 26.70 -30.84
N LEU A 21 15.28 25.45 -30.75
CA LEU A 21 13.88 25.10 -31.00
C LEU A 21 12.91 25.82 -30.05
N ARG A 22 13.28 25.97 -28.78
CA ARG A 22 12.47 26.74 -27.82
C ARG A 22 12.39 28.22 -28.18
N ARG A 23 13.46 28.82 -28.72
CA ARG A 23 13.44 30.20 -29.24
C ARG A 23 12.56 30.34 -30.49
N GLU A 24 12.47 29.28 -31.28
CA GLU A 24 11.60 29.19 -32.46
C GLU A 24 10.14 28.83 -32.09
N GLY A 25 9.81 28.74 -30.80
CA GLY A 25 8.47 28.42 -30.31
C GLY A 25 8.08 26.95 -30.43
N LYS A 26 9.03 26.04 -30.67
CA LYS A 26 8.78 24.60 -30.81
C LYS A 26 9.21 23.81 -29.59
N VAL A 27 8.54 22.69 -29.32
CA VAL A 27 8.84 21.81 -28.18
C VAL A 27 9.77 20.68 -28.63
N PRO A 28 10.99 20.57 -28.08
CA PRO A 28 11.82 19.39 -28.30
C PRO A 28 11.21 18.20 -27.56
N GLY A 29 11.17 17.04 -28.21
CA GLY A 29 10.74 15.79 -27.59
C GLY A 29 11.63 14.61 -27.94
N VAL A 30 11.38 13.49 -27.27
CA VAL A 30 12.07 12.23 -27.50
C VAL A 30 11.05 11.10 -27.57
N LEU A 31 11.19 10.22 -28.57
CA LEU A 31 10.44 8.98 -28.68
C LEU A 31 11.38 7.80 -28.38
N TYR A 32 11.07 7.08 -27.31
CA TYR A 32 11.76 5.86 -26.93
C TYR A 32 10.97 4.64 -27.41
N GLY A 33 11.58 3.72 -28.16
CA GLY A 33 10.86 2.57 -28.71
C GLY A 33 11.73 1.54 -29.40
N GLN A 34 11.46 0.25 -29.16
CA GLN A 34 12.14 -0.89 -29.83
C GLN A 34 13.68 -0.84 -29.88
N GLY A 35 14.31 -0.24 -28.86
CA GLY A 35 15.78 -0.10 -28.80
C GLY A 35 16.33 1.12 -29.53
N GLU A 36 15.48 1.94 -30.14
CA GLU A 36 15.84 3.21 -30.79
C GLU A 36 15.35 4.41 -29.97
N CYS A 37 16.08 5.53 -30.08
CA CYS A 37 15.74 6.81 -29.49
C CYS A 37 15.66 7.84 -30.60
N LEU A 38 14.45 8.27 -30.95
CA LEU A 38 14.21 9.25 -32.01
C LEU A 38 14.01 10.63 -31.38
N LEU A 39 14.79 11.61 -31.85
CA LEU A 39 14.61 13.00 -31.45
C LEU A 39 13.51 13.64 -32.29
N LEU A 40 12.53 14.24 -31.60
CA LEU A 40 11.35 14.82 -32.22
C LEU A 40 11.30 16.34 -32.00
N THR A 41 10.59 17.00 -32.91
CA THR A 41 10.13 18.38 -32.78
C THR A 41 8.61 18.36 -32.84
N ILE A 42 7.98 18.99 -31.85
CA ILE A 42 6.53 18.94 -31.62
C ILE A 42 5.99 20.37 -31.61
N GLU A 43 4.83 20.57 -32.25
CA GLU A 43 4.11 21.84 -32.19
C GLU A 43 3.39 21.99 -30.82
N PRO A 44 3.58 23.11 -30.10
CA PRO A 44 3.06 23.28 -28.73
C PRO A 44 1.54 23.14 -28.63
N ASP A 45 0.79 23.69 -29.58
CA ASP A 45 -0.68 23.73 -29.52
C ASP A 45 -1.30 22.34 -29.49
N SER A 46 -0.76 21.41 -30.28
CA SER A 46 -1.20 20.02 -30.32
C SER A 46 -0.91 19.30 -29.01
N LEU A 47 0.26 19.58 -28.41
CA LEU A 47 0.66 18.98 -27.14
C LEU A 47 -0.16 19.53 -25.96
N VAL A 48 -0.42 20.83 -25.92
CA VAL A 48 -1.25 21.47 -24.89
C VAL A 48 -2.68 20.94 -24.92
N LYS A 49 -3.24 20.67 -26.10
CA LYS A 49 -4.58 20.04 -26.23
C LYS A 49 -4.61 18.65 -25.59
N ILE A 50 -3.58 17.83 -25.82
CA ILE A 50 -3.47 16.49 -25.23
C ILE A 50 -3.34 16.58 -23.71
N LEU A 51 -2.46 17.46 -23.22
CA LEU A 51 -2.23 17.66 -21.78
C LEU A 51 -3.48 18.15 -21.04
N LYS A 52 -4.22 19.11 -21.63
CA LYS A 52 -5.47 19.63 -21.04
C LYS A 52 -6.59 18.59 -21.02
N ALA A 53 -6.67 17.74 -22.04
CA ALA A 53 -7.74 16.75 -22.15
C ALA A 53 -7.56 15.56 -21.19
N GLN A 54 -6.33 15.29 -20.74
CA GLN A 54 -6.01 14.11 -19.93
C GLN A 54 -5.66 14.42 -18.47
N ALA A 55 -5.71 15.70 -18.04
CA ALA A 55 -5.47 16.11 -16.64
C ALA A 55 -4.20 15.52 -15.99
N GLY A 56 -3.17 15.22 -16.79
CA GLY A 56 -1.91 14.61 -16.34
C GLY A 56 -1.84 13.08 -16.38
N GLY A 57 -2.87 12.39 -16.88
CA GLY A 57 -2.90 10.94 -17.08
C GLY A 57 -2.08 10.43 -18.27
N ALA A 58 -1.95 9.10 -18.37
CA ALA A 58 -1.19 8.42 -19.40
C ALA A 58 -1.94 8.44 -20.76
N ALA A 59 -1.67 9.44 -21.59
CA ALA A 59 -2.37 9.64 -22.85
C ALA A 59 -1.81 8.79 -24.00
N LEU A 60 -2.68 8.07 -24.71
CA LEU A 60 -2.34 7.38 -25.96
C LEU A 60 -2.41 8.34 -27.15
N VAL A 61 -1.30 8.43 -27.86
CA VAL A 61 -1.08 9.35 -28.97
C VAL A 61 -0.69 8.57 -30.23
N SER A 62 -1.42 8.81 -31.31
CA SER A 62 -1.03 8.41 -32.66
C SER A 62 -0.02 9.45 -33.18
N LEU A 63 1.23 9.03 -33.33
CA LEU A 63 2.30 9.85 -33.88
C LEU A 63 2.35 9.71 -35.39
N THR A 64 2.25 10.83 -36.10
CA THR A 64 2.54 10.92 -37.53
C THR A 64 3.93 11.53 -37.71
N LEU A 65 4.89 10.71 -38.12
CA LEU A 65 6.31 11.07 -38.26
C LEU A 65 6.59 11.65 -39.66
N THR A 66 6.93 12.93 -39.72
CA THR A 66 7.44 13.57 -40.94
C THR A 66 8.97 13.47 -40.96
N GLY A 67 9.52 12.77 -41.96
CA GLY A 67 10.98 12.62 -42.16
C GLY A 67 11.61 11.31 -41.63
N ALA A 68 10.81 10.34 -41.18
CA ALA A 68 11.32 9.02 -40.78
C ALA A 68 11.50 8.07 -41.98
N LYS A 69 12.56 7.24 -41.97
CA LYS A 69 12.80 6.17 -42.99
C LYS A 69 11.92 4.93 -42.79
N SER A 70 11.16 4.84 -41.70
CA SER A 70 10.30 3.71 -41.34
C SER A 70 8.90 4.19 -40.96
N LYS A 71 7.96 3.23 -40.77
CA LYS A 71 6.49 3.40 -40.68
C LYS A 71 6.05 4.83 -40.25
N PRO A 72 5.26 5.53 -41.09
CA PRO A 72 4.89 6.93 -40.86
C PRO A 72 3.99 7.12 -39.64
N ASN A 73 3.21 6.09 -39.27
CA ASN A 73 2.33 6.13 -38.11
C ASN A 73 2.83 5.17 -37.03
N ARG A 74 3.06 5.70 -35.82
CA ARG A 74 3.41 4.92 -34.62
C ARG A 74 2.44 5.26 -33.49
N THR A 75 2.20 4.32 -32.60
CA THR A 75 1.42 4.58 -31.38
C THR A 75 2.37 4.76 -30.21
N ALA A 76 2.25 5.88 -29.50
CA ALA A 76 3.08 6.19 -28.35
C ALA A 76 2.25 6.65 -27.17
N LEU A 77 2.80 6.44 -25.99
CA LEU A 77 2.29 6.97 -24.73
C LEU A 77 3.06 8.23 -24.37
N LEU A 78 2.37 9.31 -24.03
CA LEU A 78 3.01 10.47 -23.39
C LEU A 78 3.36 10.08 -21.96
N ARG A 79 4.66 9.89 -21.68
CA ARG A 79 5.16 9.36 -20.41
C ARG A 79 5.47 10.46 -19.40
N ASP A 80 6.12 11.51 -19.87
CA ASP A 80 6.58 12.61 -19.02
C ASP A 80 6.66 13.92 -19.83
N PHE A 81 6.58 15.04 -19.15
CA PHE A 81 6.71 16.37 -19.75
C PHE A 81 7.26 17.37 -18.74
N GLN A 82 8.03 18.34 -19.24
CA GLN A 82 8.59 19.42 -18.42
C GLN A 82 7.88 20.71 -18.77
N VAL A 83 7.44 21.46 -17.75
CA VAL A 83 6.78 22.76 -17.91
C VAL A 83 7.67 23.83 -17.29
N ASP A 84 7.70 25.00 -17.91
CA ASP A 84 8.31 26.19 -17.32
C ASP A 84 7.52 26.59 -16.06
N PRO A 85 8.17 26.66 -14.87
CA PRO A 85 7.48 26.93 -13.62
C PRO A 85 6.93 28.36 -13.51
N VAL A 86 7.35 29.28 -14.37
CA VAL A 86 6.94 30.69 -14.36
C VAL A 86 5.92 30.95 -15.47
N GLU A 87 6.24 30.57 -16.70
CA GLU A 87 5.42 30.88 -17.88
C GLU A 87 4.43 29.78 -18.23
N GLY A 88 4.57 28.57 -17.68
CA GLY A 88 3.64 27.46 -17.92
C GLY A 88 3.76 26.80 -19.30
N HIS A 89 4.78 27.12 -20.09
CA HIS A 89 4.98 26.56 -21.43
C HIS A 89 5.70 25.21 -21.36
N VAL A 90 5.38 24.29 -22.27
CA VAL A 90 6.01 22.96 -22.28
C VAL A 90 7.43 23.04 -22.85
N LEU A 91 8.42 22.71 -22.03
CA LEU A 91 9.84 22.76 -22.35
C LEU A 91 10.36 21.48 -23.00
N HIS A 92 9.73 20.35 -22.69
CA HIS A 92 10.11 19.02 -23.17
C HIS A 92 8.96 18.02 -23.04
N ALA A 93 8.92 17.02 -23.93
CA ALA A 93 7.99 15.89 -23.83
C ALA A 93 8.68 14.56 -24.16
N ASP A 94 8.44 13.55 -23.31
CA ASP A 94 8.92 12.19 -23.48
C ASP A 94 7.76 11.27 -23.91
N LEU A 95 7.93 10.67 -25.08
CA LEU A 95 6.99 9.73 -25.69
C LEU A 95 7.60 8.33 -25.66
N PHE A 96 6.78 7.32 -25.39
CA PHE A 96 7.20 5.92 -25.38
C PHE A 96 6.39 5.14 -26.40
N GLU A 97 7.04 4.58 -27.41
CA GLU A 97 6.39 3.73 -28.41
C GLU A 97 5.89 2.45 -27.77
N ILE A 98 4.63 2.13 -28.02
CA ILE A 98 3.97 0.95 -27.46
C ILE A 98 3.44 0.06 -28.58
N SER A 99 3.53 -1.24 -28.35
CA SER A 99 2.87 -2.25 -29.18
C SER A 99 1.46 -2.47 -28.65
N MET A 100 0.47 -2.47 -29.53
CA MET A 100 -0.93 -2.73 -29.17
C MET A 100 -1.16 -4.14 -28.58
N ASP A 101 -0.24 -5.07 -28.84
CA ASP A 101 -0.35 -6.48 -28.47
C ASP A 101 0.38 -6.82 -27.16
N LYS A 102 1.08 -5.85 -26.55
CA LYS A 102 1.83 -6.06 -25.31
C LYS A 102 1.22 -5.27 -24.16
N ALA A 103 1.11 -5.89 -22.99
CA ALA A 103 0.67 -5.22 -21.78
C ALA A 103 1.65 -4.09 -21.40
N ILE A 104 1.09 -2.96 -20.99
CA ILE A 104 1.84 -1.79 -20.51
C ILE A 104 1.50 -1.55 -19.04
N ARG A 105 2.48 -1.07 -18.27
CA ARG A 105 2.28 -0.62 -16.89
C ARG A 105 2.29 0.90 -16.85
N VAL A 106 1.17 1.50 -16.48
CA VAL A 106 0.99 2.95 -16.47
C VAL A 106 0.23 3.39 -15.22
N LYS A 107 0.38 4.67 -14.87
CA LYS A 107 -0.36 5.29 -13.79
C LYS A 107 -1.63 5.91 -14.36
N VAL A 108 -2.78 5.58 -13.77
CA VAL A 108 -4.07 6.14 -14.15
C VAL A 108 -4.65 6.90 -12.97
N PRO A 109 -5.16 8.13 -13.17
CA PRO A 109 -5.74 8.93 -12.10
C PRO A 109 -7.02 8.32 -11.55
N LEU A 110 -7.27 8.55 -10.26
CA LEU A 110 -8.50 8.18 -9.56
C LEU A 110 -9.48 9.36 -9.55
N HIS A 111 -10.72 9.11 -9.99
CA HIS A 111 -11.83 10.05 -9.87
C HIS A 111 -12.84 9.54 -8.86
N LEU A 112 -13.06 10.33 -7.81
CA LEU A 112 -14.08 10.03 -6.81
C LEU A 112 -15.45 10.40 -7.37
N THR A 113 -16.34 9.43 -7.47
CA THR A 113 -17.74 9.59 -7.88
C THR A 113 -18.67 9.40 -6.68
N GLY A 114 -19.98 9.63 -6.84
CA GLY A 114 -20.95 9.45 -5.75
C GLY A 114 -21.25 10.69 -4.90
N GLY A 115 -20.77 11.87 -5.29
CA GLY A 115 -21.08 13.13 -4.61
C GLY A 115 -20.35 13.30 -3.28
N VAL A 116 -20.94 14.07 -2.35
CA VAL A 116 -20.37 14.30 -1.01
C VAL A 116 -20.53 13.02 -0.18
N PRO A 117 -19.42 12.37 0.26
CA PRO A 117 -19.50 11.16 1.07
C PRO A 117 -20.32 11.35 2.34
N ALA A 118 -20.96 10.28 2.82
CA ALA A 118 -21.72 10.29 4.07
C ALA A 118 -20.92 10.90 5.24
N GLY A 119 -19.64 10.54 5.35
CA GLY A 119 -18.78 11.01 6.43
C GLY A 119 -18.42 12.49 6.36
N VAL A 120 -18.47 13.09 5.17
CA VAL A 120 -18.27 14.55 5.02
C VAL A 120 -19.52 15.31 5.45
N LYS A 121 -20.71 14.75 5.21
CA LYS A 121 -21.98 15.34 5.69
C LYS A 121 -22.08 15.33 7.23
N GLU A 122 -21.42 14.37 7.87
CA GLU A 122 -21.32 14.24 9.33
C GLU A 122 -20.21 15.13 9.94
N GLY A 123 -19.51 15.95 9.14
CA GLY A 123 -18.46 16.86 9.61
C GLY A 123 -17.03 16.32 9.51
N GLY A 124 -16.82 15.17 8.85
CA GLY A 124 -15.50 14.62 8.56
C GLY A 124 -14.81 15.28 7.37
N ILE A 125 -13.48 15.14 7.28
CA ILE A 125 -12.68 15.62 6.15
C ILE A 125 -12.31 14.42 5.27
N LEU A 126 -12.71 14.45 4.00
CA LEU A 126 -12.30 13.45 3.02
C LEU A 126 -10.84 13.68 2.61
N HIS A 127 -9.97 12.75 2.99
CA HIS A 127 -8.56 12.75 2.59
C HIS A 127 -8.32 11.77 1.42
N HIS A 128 -8.02 12.32 0.24
CA HIS A 128 -7.63 11.54 -0.94
C HIS A 128 -6.09 11.51 -1.07
N ASN A 129 -5.45 10.55 -0.39
CA ASN A 129 -3.98 10.45 -0.35
C ASN A 129 -3.37 9.83 -1.61
N MET A 130 -3.98 8.77 -2.14
CA MET A 130 -3.55 8.11 -3.37
C MET A 130 -4.36 8.67 -4.52
N ARG A 131 -3.73 9.39 -5.45
CA ARG A 131 -4.43 10.05 -6.57
C ARG A 131 -4.31 9.29 -7.89
N GLU A 132 -3.44 8.30 -7.95
CA GLU A 132 -3.10 7.52 -9.14
C GLU A 132 -2.89 6.06 -8.75
N LEU A 133 -3.34 5.13 -9.60
CA LEU A 133 -3.09 3.70 -9.46
C LEU A 133 -2.21 3.21 -10.60
N HIS A 134 -1.25 2.34 -10.26
CA HIS A 134 -0.51 1.60 -11.27
C HIS A 134 -1.38 0.44 -11.76
N ILE A 135 -1.68 0.42 -13.05
CA ILE A 135 -2.41 -0.67 -13.69
C ILE A 135 -1.55 -1.32 -14.77
N GLU A 136 -1.81 -2.61 -14.99
CA GLU A 136 -1.26 -3.36 -16.11
C GLU A 136 -2.41 -3.70 -17.07
N CYS A 137 -2.39 -3.14 -18.27
CA CYS A 137 -3.44 -3.36 -19.25
C CYS A 137 -2.89 -3.31 -20.68
N LEU A 138 -3.69 -3.79 -21.65
CA LEU A 138 -3.38 -3.55 -23.06
C LEU A 138 -3.62 -2.07 -23.39
N PRO A 139 -2.85 -1.48 -24.32
CA PRO A 139 -3.08 -0.10 -24.74
C PRO A 139 -4.50 0.15 -25.25
N GLY A 140 -5.13 -0.83 -25.91
CA GLY A 140 -6.50 -0.70 -26.39
C GLY A 140 -7.56 -0.56 -25.29
N THR A 141 -7.25 -1.01 -24.07
CA THR A 141 -8.16 -1.03 -22.92
C THR A 141 -7.73 -0.07 -21.83
N LEU A 142 -6.84 0.89 -22.12
CA LEU A 142 -6.36 1.85 -21.14
C LEU A 142 -7.50 2.81 -20.74
N PRO A 143 -7.96 2.81 -19.47
CA PRO A 143 -8.93 3.78 -19.01
C PRO A 143 -8.30 5.18 -18.86
N ASP A 144 -9.08 6.22 -19.14
CA ASP A 144 -8.68 7.63 -18.94
C ASP A 144 -8.59 7.97 -17.43
N PHE A 145 -9.46 7.37 -16.61
CA PHE A 145 -9.47 7.45 -15.16
C PHE A 145 -10.17 6.21 -14.57
N ILE A 146 -9.92 5.94 -13.29
CA ILE A 146 -10.64 4.90 -12.53
C ILE A 146 -11.65 5.59 -11.63
N GLU A 147 -12.93 5.28 -11.82
CA GLU A 147 -13.99 5.76 -10.95
C GLU A 147 -14.01 4.97 -9.64
N VAL A 148 -14.04 5.69 -8.53
CA VAL A 148 -14.17 5.13 -7.19
C VAL A 148 -15.36 5.80 -6.53
N ASP A 149 -16.42 5.04 -6.26
CA ASP A 149 -17.60 5.55 -5.57
C ASP A 149 -17.27 5.80 -4.09
N ALA A 150 -17.29 7.07 -3.69
CA ALA A 150 -17.03 7.50 -2.33
C ALA A 150 -18.32 7.81 -1.56
N SER A 151 -19.50 7.66 -2.14
CA SER A 151 -20.78 8.03 -1.53
C SER A 151 -21.01 7.33 -0.18
N GLY A 152 -20.70 6.04 -0.12
CA GLY A 152 -20.83 5.20 1.07
C GLY A 152 -19.79 5.45 2.15
N LEU A 153 -18.81 6.32 1.91
CA LEU A 153 -17.67 6.53 2.81
C LEU A 153 -18.09 7.34 4.04
N ALA A 154 -18.45 6.65 5.13
CA ALA A 154 -18.79 7.23 6.43
C ALA A 154 -17.55 7.73 7.18
N ILE A 155 -17.74 8.56 8.22
CA ILE A 155 -16.66 8.86 9.17
C ILE A 155 -16.14 7.51 9.68
N ALA A 156 -14.81 7.38 9.76
CA ALA A 156 -14.08 6.17 10.15
C ALA A 156 -13.78 5.12 9.06
N GLN A 157 -14.34 5.17 7.84
CA GLN A 157 -14.10 4.09 6.85
C GLN A 157 -12.66 3.94 6.31
N GLY A 158 -11.79 4.94 6.49
CA GLY A 158 -10.34 4.81 6.32
C GLY A 158 -9.65 4.53 7.66
N GLY A 159 -9.41 3.26 7.98
CA GLY A 159 -8.64 2.81 9.15
C GLY A 159 -9.43 2.60 10.45
N ALA A 160 -10.58 3.26 10.65
CA ALA A 160 -11.38 3.11 11.87
C ALA A 160 -12.62 2.18 11.71
N ALA A 161 -13.08 1.88 10.49
CA ALA A 161 -14.10 0.86 10.22
C ALA A 161 -13.57 -0.55 10.49
N TYR A 162 -12.27 -0.74 10.32
CA TYR A 162 -11.60 -1.98 10.69
C TYR A 162 -11.12 -1.96 12.14
N ALA A 163 -11.22 -0.84 12.86
CA ALA A 163 -10.62 -0.75 14.19
C ALA A 163 -11.16 -1.81 15.14
N GLN A 164 -12.37 -2.33 14.94
CA GLN A 164 -12.93 -3.38 15.79
C GLN A 164 -12.87 -4.80 15.22
N THR A 165 -12.18 -4.99 14.10
CA THR A 165 -12.16 -6.28 13.40
C THR A 165 -11.13 -7.23 13.98
N ARG A 166 -11.37 -8.53 13.76
CA ARG A 166 -10.46 -9.59 14.24
C ARG A 166 -9.03 -9.39 13.75
N HIS A 167 -8.83 -8.92 12.52
CA HIS A 167 -7.52 -8.66 11.94
C HIS A 167 -6.74 -7.50 12.61
N ASN A 168 -7.44 -6.63 13.35
CA ASN A 168 -6.84 -5.51 14.06
C ASN A 168 -6.54 -5.81 15.53
N VAL A 169 -6.68 -7.05 15.98
CA VAL A 169 -6.35 -7.45 17.35
C VAL A 169 -4.88 -7.15 17.71
N GLY A 170 -3.96 -7.20 16.73
CA GLY A 170 -2.57 -6.80 16.94
C GLY A 170 -2.43 -5.32 17.31
N MET A 171 -3.22 -4.46 16.68
CA MET A 171 -3.28 -3.03 17.02
C MET A 171 -3.88 -2.83 18.42
N TRP A 172 -4.88 -3.61 18.81
CA TRP A 172 -5.46 -3.55 20.16
C TRP A 172 -4.45 -3.88 21.26
N VAL A 173 -3.56 -4.84 21.03
CA VAL A 173 -2.45 -5.13 21.93
C VAL A 173 -1.47 -3.95 21.99
N ILE A 174 -1.14 -3.34 20.84
CA ILE A 174 -0.27 -2.16 20.77
C ILE A 174 -0.88 -0.98 21.55
N GLU A 175 -2.15 -0.69 21.39
CA GLU A 175 -2.85 0.39 22.10
C GLU A 175 -2.90 0.15 23.60
N ARG A 176 -3.13 -1.11 24.02
CA ARG A 176 -3.15 -1.49 25.42
C ARG A 176 -1.75 -1.40 26.06
N ALA A 177 -0.72 -1.82 25.34
CA ALA A 177 0.68 -1.64 25.74
C ALA A 177 1.05 -0.15 25.84
N ALA A 178 0.65 0.66 24.85
CA ALA A 178 0.90 2.09 24.85
C ALA A 178 0.24 2.79 26.04
N ALA A 179 -1.02 2.46 26.34
CA ALA A 179 -1.72 2.97 27.51
C ALA A 179 -1.01 2.57 28.81
N ARG A 180 -0.64 1.29 28.96
CA ARG A 180 0.05 0.77 30.15
C ARG A 180 1.42 1.41 30.37
N TRP A 181 2.18 1.61 29.29
CA TRP A 181 3.54 2.16 29.34
C TRP A 181 3.58 3.68 29.19
N SER A 182 2.42 4.35 29.21
CA SER A 182 2.30 5.81 29.05
C SER A 182 2.96 6.35 27.77
N ILE A 183 2.89 5.59 26.68
CA ILE A 183 3.43 5.95 25.37
C ILE A 183 2.32 6.60 24.55
N ARG A 184 2.56 7.83 24.09
CA ARG A 184 1.62 8.51 23.20
C ARG A 184 1.82 8.01 21.77
N LEU A 185 0.83 7.29 21.25
CA LEU A 185 0.76 6.97 19.84
C LEU A 185 0.27 8.18 19.04
N ALA A 186 0.87 8.41 17.88
CA ALA A 186 0.50 9.45 16.94
C ALA A 186 0.62 8.94 15.51
N LYS A 187 -0.25 9.45 14.63
CA LYS A 187 -0.11 9.21 13.20
C LYS A 187 1.16 9.91 12.68
N ARG A 188 2.09 9.14 12.11
CA ARG A 188 3.31 9.64 11.46
C ARG A 188 3.52 8.86 10.17
N SER A 189 3.50 9.55 9.03
CA SER A 189 3.54 8.91 7.71
C SER A 189 2.42 7.85 7.58
N MET A 190 2.76 6.61 7.22
CA MET A 190 1.82 5.49 7.05
C MET A 190 1.67 4.61 8.31
N ALA A 191 2.09 5.08 9.48
CA ALA A 191 2.03 4.33 10.73
C ALA A 191 1.36 5.13 11.86
N HIS A 192 0.69 4.42 12.75
CA HIS A 192 0.26 4.90 14.06
C HIS A 192 1.28 4.39 15.07
N ARG A 193 2.09 5.30 15.62
CA ARG A 193 3.32 4.92 16.31
C ARG A 193 3.69 5.85 17.45
N GLY A 194 4.50 5.36 18.38
CA GLY A 194 5.03 6.13 19.50
C GLY A 194 6.26 5.48 20.09
N SER A 195 7.23 6.31 20.48
CA SER A 195 8.45 5.90 21.16
C SER A 195 8.27 5.98 22.66
N GLY A 196 8.85 5.04 23.38
CA GLY A 196 8.85 5.06 24.84
C GLY A 196 9.97 4.25 25.44
N ARG A 197 9.89 4.06 26.76
CA ARG A 197 10.85 3.27 27.51
C ARG A 197 10.13 2.32 28.44
N LEU A 198 10.59 1.08 28.48
CA LEU A 198 10.19 0.09 29.46
C LEU A 198 11.42 -0.29 30.28
N GLY A 199 11.50 0.19 31.52
CA GLY A 199 12.72 0.08 32.32
C GLY A 199 13.89 0.81 31.66
N SER A 200 14.97 0.10 31.35
CA SER A 200 16.13 0.62 30.60
C SER A 200 15.94 0.60 29.09
N GLU A 201 15.00 -0.20 28.56
CA GLU A 201 14.90 -0.49 27.14
C GLU A 201 14.12 0.59 26.40
N LEU A 202 14.72 1.15 25.35
CA LEU A 202 14.03 2.02 24.41
C LEU A 202 13.27 1.17 23.40
N LEU A 203 12.00 1.49 23.21
CA LEU A 203 11.13 0.76 22.29
C LEU A 203 10.29 1.69 21.43
N GLU A 204 9.88 1.16 20.29
CA GLU A 204 8.95 1.79 19.38
C GLU A 204 7.72 0.90 19.23
N LEU A 205 6.55 1.45 19.52
CA LEU A 205 5.27 0.84 19.20
C LEU A 205 4.80 1.36 17.85
N ALA A 206 4.43 0.48 16.92
CA ALA A 206 3.94 0.89 15.61
C ALA A 206 2.93 -0.10 15.03
N GLY A 207 1.76 0.41 14.61
CA GLY A 207 0.81 -0.27 13.74
C GLY A 207 0.73 0.43 12.38
N THR A 208 0.58 -0.32 11.28
CA THR A 208 0.40 0.27 9.94
C THR A 208 -1.01 0.80 9.75
N LEU A 209 -1.16 1.95 9.09
CA LEU A 209 -2.45 2.61 8.84
C LEU A 209 -3.03 2.31 7.44
N ASP A 210 -2.45 1.34 6.74
CA ASP A 210 -2.77 1.01 5.35
C ASP A 210 -3.26 -0.46 5.23
N TRP A 211 -3.58 -0.90 4.02
CA TRP A 211 -4.04 -2.25 3.73
C TRP A 211 -3.07 -3.33 4.23
N MET A 212 -3.62 -4.42 4.78
CA MET A 212 -2.81 -5.50 5.37
C MET A 212 -1.82 -6.11 4.38
N ASN A 213 -2.15 -6.23 3.09
CA ASN A 213 -1.22 -6.74 2.08
C ASN A 213 -0.05 -5.79 1.77
N ILE A 214 -0.03 -4.57 2.32
CA ILE A 214 0.99 -3.54 2.12
C ILE A 214 1.70 -3.18 3.44
N THR A 215 1.62 -4.04 4.47
CA THR A 215 2.27 -3.81 5.78
C THR A 215 3.81 -3.86 5.73
N GLY A 216 4.41 -4.61 4.80
CA GLY A 216 5.85 -4.84 4.76
C GLY A 216 6.72 -3.62 4.42
N PRO A 217 6.47 -2.91 3.30
CA PRO A 217 7.28 -1.75 2.92
C PRO A 217 7.33 -0.62 3.97
N PRO A 218 6.21 -0.24 4.63
CA PRO A 218 6.24 0.70 5.75
C PRO A 218 7.11 0.22 6.91
N LEU A 219 6.94 -1.05 7.32
CA LEU A 219 7.75 -1.65 8.40
C LEU A 219 9.24 -1.65 8.07
N LYS A 220 9.62 -1.97 6.82
CA LYS A 220 11.01 -1.90 6.35
C LYS A 220 11.57 -0.47 6.45
N GLY A 221 10.73 0.54 6.17
CA GLY A 221 11.08 1.95 6.36
C GLY A 221 11.35 2.27 7.84
N LEU A 222 10.50 1.79 8.75
CA LEU A 222 10.66 1.97 10.19
C LEU A 222 11.93 1.32 10.73
N LEU A 223 12.21 0.07 10.34
CA LEU A 223 13.44 -0.63 10.74
C LEU A 223 14.69 0.15 10.31
N ARG A 224 14.68 0.68 9.07
CA ARG A 224 15.79 1.52 8.57
C ARG A 224 15.93 2.83 9.33
N GLU A 225 14.83 3.51 9.62
CA GLU A 225 14.82 4.78 10.35
C GLU A 225 15.45 4.66 11.74
N TYR A 226 15.22 3.53 12.42
CA TYR A 226 15.71 3.28 13.78
C TYR A 226 16.98 2.43 13.82
N SER A 227 17.56 2.08 12.66
CA SER A 227 18.72 1.18 12.55
C SER A 227 18.50 -0.17 13.24
N LEU A 228 17.27 -0.70 13.15
CA LEU A 228 16.85 -1.99 13.70
C LEU A 228 16.85 -3.09 12.62
N THR A 229 16.92 -4.33 13.07
CA THR A 229 16.90 -5.54 12.24
C THR A 229 15.68 -6.41 12.53
N ALA A 230 15.55 -7.54 11.84
CA ALA A 230 14.48 -8.49 12.11
C ALA A 230 14.59 -9.14 13.51
N ASP A 231 15.81 -9.20 14.08
CA ASP A 231 16.02 -9.73 15.43
C ASP A 231 15.48 -8.79 16.52
N ASP A 232 15.35 -7.50 16.20
CA ASP A 232 14.77 -6.47 17.07
C ASP A 232 13.23 -6.36 16.92
N LEU A 233 12.65 -7.13 16.00
CA LEU A 233 11.23 -7.07 15.68
C LEU A 233 10.42 -8.11 16.46
N ILE A 234 9.41 -7.62 17.18
CA ILE A 234 8.31 -8.42 17.72
C ILE A 234 7.04 -8.08 16.92
N LEU A 235 6.55 -9.04 16.12
CA LEU A 235 5.32 -8.88 15.37
C LEU A 235 4.12 -9.42 16.17
N ILE A 236 3.08 -8.61 16.33
CA ILE A 236 1.81 -9.03 16.94
C ILE A 236 0.76 -9.15 15.84
N HIS A 237 0.07 -10.29 15.76
CA HIS A 237 -0.95 -10.51 14.73
C HIS A 237 -2.02 -11.52 15.18
N ASP A 238 -3.16 -11.51 14.50
CA ASP A 238 -4.23 -12.50 14.66
C ASP A 238 -3.84 -13.86 14.06
N ASP A 239 -4.44 -14.92 14.59
CA ASP A 239 -4.22 -16.28 14.13
C ASP A 239 -5.52 -17.10 14.14
N LEU A 240 -5.91 -17.58 12.97
CA LEU A 240 -7.10 -18.40 12.77
C LEU A 240 -6.97 -19.81 13.35
N ASP A 241 -5.75 -20.34 13.47
CA ASP A 241 -5.51 -21.70 13.96
C ASP A 241 -5.47 -21.77 15.49
N LEU A 242 -5.42 -20.63 16.17
CA LEU A 242 -5.50 -20.53 17.61
C LEU A 242 -6.94 -20.24 18.04
N GLY A 243 -7.43 -21.00 19.02
CA GLY A 243 -8.75 -20.75 19.62
C GLY A 243 -8.89 -19.31 20.14
N LEU A 244 -10.12 -18.81 20.15
CA LEU A 244 -10.42 -17.44 20.57
C LEU A 244 -9.85 -17.16 21.98
N GLY A 245 -9.13 -16.04 22.13
CA GLY A 245 -8.53 -15.65 23.41
C GLY A 245 -7.30 -16.47 23.81
N ARG A 246 -6.74 -17.27 22.89
CA ARG A 246 -5.46 -17.95 23.09
C ARG A 246 -4.29 -17.07 22.68
N LEU A 247 -3.15 -17.28 23.34
CA LEU A 247 -1.90 -16.57 23.05
C LEU A 247 -0.81 -17.59 22.73
N ARG A 248 -0.01 -17.33 21.69
CA ARG A 248 1.17 -18.14 21.39
C ARG A 248 2.33 -17.30 20.89
N ILE A 249 3.49 -17.49 21.49
CA ILE A 249 4.75 -16.89 21.07
C ILE A 249 5.50 -17.89 20.19
N LYS A 250 6.02 -17.42 19.06
CA LYS A 250 6.81 -18.23 18.14
C LYS A 250 8.00 -17.44 17.59
N GLN A 251 9.18 -18.06 17.61
CA GLN A 251 10.32 -17.61 16.81
C GLN A 251 10.16 -18.12 15.38
N ALA A 252 10.27 -17.22 14.41
CA ALA A 252 10.27 -17.55 12.99
C ALA A 252 8.98 -18.26 12.47
N GLY A 253 9.02 -18.67 11.21
CA GLY A 253 7.95 -19.41 10.54
C GLY A 253 7.38 -18.69 9.32
N GLY A 254 6.64 -19.44 8.50
CA GLY A 254 5.99 -18.93 7.29
C GLY A 254 4.78 -18.04 7.59
N HIS A 255 4.16 -17.52 6.52
CA HIS A 255 3.03 -16.61 6.62
C HIS A 255 1.70 -17.28 6.97
N GLY A 256 1.55 -18.60 6.76
CA GLY A 256 0.33 -19.34 7.13
C GLY A 256 -0.94 -18.77 6.50
N GLY A 257 -0.86 -18.30 5.25
CA GLY A 257 -1.98 -17.65 4.56
C GLY A 257 -2.20 -16.17 4.92
N HIS A 258 -1.53 -15.63 5.94
CA HIS A 258 -1.73 -14.24 6.35
C HIS A 258 -1.02 -13.24 5.42
N ASN A 259 -1.79 -12.36 4.76
CA ASN A 259 -1.28 -11.42 3.75
C ASN A 259 -0.31 -10.37 4.33
N GLY A 260 -0.55 -9.87 5.53
CA GLY A 260 0.38 -8.95 6.22
C GLY A 260 1.73 -9.58 6.53
N ILE A 261 1.75 -10.80 7.07
CA ILE A 261 2.99 -11.53 7.30
C ILE A 261 3.73 -11.79 5.99
N LYS A 262 3.01 -12.18 4.93
CA LYS A 262 3.60 -12.37 3.61
C LYS A 262 4.27 -11.08 3.12
N SER A 263 3.57 -9.95 3.20
CA SER A 263 4.08 -8.62 2.84
C SER A 263 5.35 -8.27 3.63
N ILE A 264 5.35 -8.53 4.94
CA ILE A 264 6.52 -8.31 5.81
C ILE A 264 7.71 -9.14 5.37
N ILE A 265 7.54 -10.46 5.21
CA ILE A 265 8.62 -11.37 4.79
C ILE A 265 9.17 -10.95 3.43
N ASP A 266 8.30 -10.65 2.47
CA ASP A 266 8.68 -10.20 1.12
C ASP A 266 9.49 -8.89 1.17
N ALA A 267 9.12 -7.95 2.06
CA ALA A 267 9.79 -6.67 2.18
C ALA A 267 11.14 -6.76 2.92
N ILE A 268 11.20 -7.44 4.07
CA ILE A 268 12.41 -7.49 4.91
C ILE A 268 13.39 -8.60 4.47
N GLY A 269 12.92 -9.58 3.69
CA GLY A 269 13.74 -10.65 3.11
C GLY A 269 14.02 -11.83 4.03
N THR A 270 13.38 -11.89 5.20
CA THR A 270 13.57 -12.99 6.17
C THR A 270 12.30 -13.24 7.00
N PRO A 271 11.99 -14.50 7.36
CA PRO A 271 10.95 -14.82 8.32
C PRO A 271 11.45 -14.84 9.77
N GLN A 272 12.73 -14.52 10.01
CA GLN A 272 13.40 -14.67 11.32
C GLN A 272 13.11 -13.47 12.23
N PHE A 273 11.92 -13.45 12.83
CA PHE A 273 11.51 -12.48 13.84
C PHE A 273 10.55 -13.13 14.84
N VAL A 274 10.41 -12.52 16.02
CA VAL A 274 9.49 -13.00 17.07
C VAL A 274 8.06 -12.68 16.68
N ARG A 275 7.13 -13.61 16.95
CA ARG A 275 5.71 -13.44 16.71
C ARG A 275 4.92 -13.68 17.99
N VAL A 276 4.05 -12.75 18.34
CA VAL A 276 3.01 -12.90 19.36
C VAL A 276 1.68 -13.08 18.62
N LYS A 277 1.19 -14.31 18.61
CA LYS A 277 -0.04 -14.71 17.94
C LYS A 277 -1.21 -14.63 18.90
N VAL A 278 -2.25 -13.90 18.51
CA VAL A 278 -3.51 -13.81 19.26
C VAL A 278 -4.58 -14.60 18.52
N GLY A 279 -5.16 -15.59 19.20
CA GLY A 279 -6.15 -16.47 18.62
C GLY A 279 -7.50 -15.79 18.44
N ILE A 280 -7.98 -15.83 17.21
CA ILE A 280 -9.28 -15.29 16.82
C ILE A 280 -10.29 -16.39 16.52
N GLY A 281 -9.88 -17.66 16.57
CA GLY A 281 -10.72 -18.79 16.21
C GLY A 281 -10.86 -18.99 14.70
N ARG A 282 -11.53 -20.07 14.32
CA ARG A 282 -11.83 -20.37 12.90
C ARG A 282 -13.25 -19.91 12.54
N PRO A 283 -13.47 -19.47 11.29
CA PRO A 283 -14.81 -19.20 10.78
C PRO A 283 -15.68 -20.46 10.80
N ALA A 284 -16.99 -20.27 10.74
CA ALA A 284 -17.93 -21.37 10.52
C ALA A 284 -17.60 -22.10 9.19
N PRO A 285 -17.90 -23.41 9.03
CA PRO A 285 -17.46 -24.23 7.89
C PRO A 285 -17.80 -23.74 6.46
N ARG A 286 -18.62 -22.70 6.31
CA ARG A 286 -19.02 -22.11 5.02
C ARG A 286 -18.71 -20.63 4.88
N GLN A 287 -18.07 -20.02 5.88
CA GLN A 287 -17.73 -18.61 5.88
C GLN A 287 -16.29 -18.44 5.36
N ASP A 288 -16.10 -17.48 4.45
CA ASP A 288 -14.79 -17.18 3.91
C ASP A 288 -13.87 -16.59 5.01
N SER A 289 -12.60 -17.02 5.02
CA SER A 289 -11.66 -16.58 6.04
C SER A 289 -11.27 -15.11 5.90
N ALA A 290 -11.25 -14.56 4.68
CA ALA A 290 -10.97 -13.15 4.44
C ALA A 290 -12.12 -12.27 4.94
N ASP A 291 -13.37 -12.71 4.79
CA ASP A 291 -14.52 -12.00 5.33
C ASP A 291 -14.53 -12.06 6.87
N TYR A 292 -14.29 -13.24 7.45
CA TYR A 292 -14.29 -13.45 8.90
C TYR A 292 -13.27 -12.59 9.65
N VAL A 293 -12.06 -12.43 9.12
CA VAL A 293 -11.04 -11.58 9.76
C VAL A 293 -11.39 -10.08 9.70
N LEU A 294 -12.21 -9.67 8.73
CA LEU A 294 -12.69 -8.30 8.55
C LEU A 294 -13.99 -8.01 9.30
N GLU A 295 -14.58 -9.00 9.96
CA GLU A 295 -15.73 -8.79 10.84
C GLU A 295 -15.30 -8.33 12.24
N PRO A 296 -16.14 -7.53 12.92
CA PRO A 296 -15.92 -7.16 14.31
C PRO A 296 -16.12 -8.34 15.26
N PHE A 297 -15.43 -8.31 16.40
CA PHE A 297 -15.75 -9.23 17.51
C PHE A 297 -17.15 -8.93 18.06
N THR A 298 -17.91 -9.96 18.41
CA THR A 298 -19.15 -9.78 19.19
C THR A 298 -18.82 -9.35 20.63
N LYS A 299 -19.82 -8.90 21.39
CA LYS A 299 -19.60 -8.49 22.79
C LYS A 299 -19.08 -9.65 23.64
N GLU A 300 -19.62 -10.83 23.44
CA GLU A 300 -19.24 -12.07 24.12
C GLU A 300 -17.80 -12.46 23.76
N GLU A 301 -17.42 -12.33 22.47
CA GLU A 301 -16.05 -12.58 22.04
C GLU A 301 -15.07 -11.55 22.62
N VAL A 302 -15.46 -10.27 22.72
CA VAL A 302 -14.64 -9.23 23.36
C VAL A 302 -14.36 -9.56 24.83
N GLU A 303 -15.34 -10.07 25.57
CA GLU A 303 -15.15 -10.51 26.96
C GLU A 303 -14.12 -11.65 27.07
N ILE A 304 -14.06 -12.54 26.08
CA ILE A 304 -13.09 -13.63 26.02
C ILE A 304 -11.69 -13.13 25.60
N VAL A 305 -11.62 -12.23 24.61
CA VAL A 305 -10.35 -11.73 24.05
C VAL A 305 -9.69 -10.70 24.96
N SER A 306 -10.45 -9.87 25.68
CA SER A 306 -9.91 -8.77 26.48
C SER A 306 -8.85 -9.21 27.50
N PRO A 307 -9.05 -10.27 28.33
CA PRO A 307 -8.01 -10.78 29.20
C PRO A 307 -6.77 -11.30 28.45
N CYS A 308 -6.96 -11.82 27.23
CA CYS A 308 -5.85 -12.25 26.37
C CYS A 308 -5.00 -11.06 25.89
N LEU A 309 -5.61 -9.89 25.67
CA LEU A 309 -4.87 -8.67 25.32
C LEU A 309 -3.95 -8.23 26.46
N ASP A 310 -4.44 -8.21 27.70
CA ASP A 310 -3.62 -7.89 28.87
C ASP A 310 -2.46 -8.88 29.03
N ARG A 311 -2.75 -10.17 28.85
CA ARG A 311 -1.75 -11.23 28.89
C ARG A 311 -0.74 -11.14 27.75
N ALA A 312 -1.15 -10.63 26.58
CA ALA A 312 -0.23 -10.34 25.48
C ALA A 312 0.71 -9.19 25.84
N VAL A 313 0.25 -8.15 26.55
CA VAL A 313 1.13 -7.08 27.06
C VAL A 313 2.12 -7.64 28.09
N ASP A 314 1.69 -8.51 29.00
CA ASP A 314 2.60 -9.19 29.94
C ASP A 314 3.66 -10.02 29.20
N ALA A 315 3.27 -10.67 28.09
CA ALA A 315 4.18 -11.41 27.23
C ALA A 315 5.20 -10.50 26.55
N LEU A 316 4.81 -9.30 26.10
CA LEU A 316 5.72 -8.31 25.54
C LEU A 316 6.76 -7.86 26.58
N GLU A 317 6.33 -7.57 27.81
CA GLU A 317 7.25 -7.19 28.90
C GLU A 317 8.26 -8.32 29.19
N CYS A 318 7.80 -9.57 29.21
CA CYS A 318 8.68 -10.73 29.37
C CYS A 318 9.64 -10.91 28.18
N LEU A 319 9.17 -10.72 26.94
CA LEU A 319 10.00 -10.77 25.75
C LEU A 319 11.12 -9.73 25.80
N ILE A 320 10.78 -8.49 26.16
CA ILE A 320 11.71 -7.36 26.21
C ILE A 320 12.74 -7.56 27.33
N HIS A 321 12.34 -8.00 28.52
CA HIS A 321 13.24 -8.08 29.68
C HIS A 321 13.94 -9.42 29.87
N ARG A 322 13.34 -10.52 29.42
CA ARG A 322 13.78 -11.90 29.74
C ARG A 322 14.02 -12.77 28.50
N GLY A 323 13.72 -12.25 27.32
CA GLY A 323 13.99 -12.89 26.05
C GLY A 323 13.00 -14.00 25.65
N THR A 324 13.11 -14.41 24.37
CA THR A 324 12.14 -15.29 23.70
C THR A 324 11.93 -16.63 24.37
N ALA A 325 13.00 -17.31 24.80
CA ALA A 325 12.90 -18.64 25.38
C ALA A 325 12.09 -18.64 26.69
N VAL A 326 12.32 -17.66 27.55
CA VAL A 326 11.61 -17.51 28.82
C VAL A 326 10.14 -17.16 28.58
N ALA A 327 9.88 -16.21 27.69
CA ALA A 327 8.53 -15.82 27.33
C ALA A 327 7.74 -17.00 26.73
N MET A 328 8.34 -17.77 25.81
CA MET A 328 7.70 -18.96 25.25
C MET A 328 7.32 -19.98 26.33
N ASN A 329 8.23 -20.28 27.28
CA ASN A 329 7.94 -21.23 28.35
C ASN A 329 6.81 -20.76 29.28
N GLN A 330 6.72 -19.46 29.54
CA GLN A 330 5.73 -18.89 30.46
C GLN A 330 4.35 -18.70 29.81
N PHE A 331 4.31 -18.29 28.54
CA PHE A 331 3.06 -17.86 27.89
C PHE A 331 2.47 -18.90 26.94
N ASN A 332 3.26 -19.84 26.41
CA ASN A 332 2.74 -20.95 25.60
C ASN A 332 2.18 -22.06 26.50
N VAL A 333 1.06 -21.77 27.17
CA VAL A 333 0.37 -22.75 28.00
C VAL A 333 -0.18 -23.87 27.12
N ARG A 334 0.16 -25.12 27.47
CA ARG A 334 -0.40 -26.31 26.82
C ARG A 334 -1.85 -26.48 27.27
N GLU A 335 -2.72 -26.84 26.34
CA GLU A 335 -4.10 -27.22 26.68
C GLU A 335 -4.08 -28.46 27.59
N LYS A 336 -4.89 -28.46 28.64
CA LYS A 336 -5.43 -29.73 29.14
C LYS A 336 -6.46 -30.16 28.10
N PRO A 337 -6.41 -31.41 27.60
CA PRO A 337 -7.50 -31.92 26.78
C PRO A 337 -8.80 -31.76 27.59
N GLU A 338 -9.84 -31.25 26.94
CA GLU A 338 -11.18 -31.29 27.51
C GLU A 338 -11.46 -32.74 27.90
N GLU A 339 -11.78 -32.97 29.18
CA GLU A 339 -12.30 -34.26 29.61
C GLU A 339 -13.57 -34.47 28.80
N ASP A 340 -13.52 -35.43 27.87
CA ASP A 340 -14.68 -35.99 27.19
C ASP A 340 -15.72 -36.28 28.29
N GLU A 341 -16.74 -35.42 28.43
CA GLU A 341 -17.86 -35.70 29.32
C GLU A 341 -18.45 -37.02 28.85
N GLY A 342 -18.25 -38.03 29.69
CA GLY A 342 -18.49 -39.41 29.37
C GLY A 342 -19.85 -39.61 28.71
N ILE A 343 -19.84 -40.17 27.51
CA ILE A 343 -20.93 -40.99 27.02
C ILE A 343 -21.11 -42.10 28.06
N LEU A 344 -22.06 -41.91 28.98
CA LEU A 344 -22.54 -42.98 29.84
C LEU A 344 -23.04 -44.11 28.93
N PRO A 345 -22.56 -45.35 29.07
CA PRO A 345 -23.20 -46.48 28.45
C PRO A 345 -24.42 -46.85 29.32
N GLY A 346 -25.61 -46.85 28.73
CA GLY A 346 -26.83 -47.31 29.40
C GLY A 346 -28.09 -46.80 28.75
#